data_AF-A0A026WG64-F1
#
_entry.id   AF-A0A026WG64-F1
#
_cell.length_a   1.000
_cell.length_b   1.000
_cell.length_c   1.000
_cell.angle_alpha   90.00
_cell.angle_beta   90.00
_cell.angle_gamma   90.00
#
_symmetry.space_group_name_H-M   'P 1'
#
loop_
_entity.id
_entity.type
_entity.pdbx_description
1 polymer ?
#
loop_
_entity_poly.entity_id
_entity_poly.type
_entity_poly.pdbx_seq_one_letter_code
_entity_poly.pdbx_strand_id
1 'polypeptide(L)'
;VLDAFHENPGTSVRRTALEFGLSRSEAHSILRQNELHPYHYQRVQQILPRDVEQRIYFCEGFLAQCRRNVSSRHYFMIGPYFLPPRLTGDIYRNFIVNELPILLADVPLHIRRQLIFQHDGAPAHFSRQVREVLDAHFPDRWIGRGGPIIWPARSPDLNVLDFLYGNI
;
A
#
# COMPACT_ATOMS: atom_id res chain seq x y z
N VAL A 1 11.34 16.61 -28.06
CA VAL A 1 10.59 16.87 -26.80
C VAL A 1 10.45 15.61 -25.96
N LEU A 2 9.79 14.55 -26.45
CA LEU A 2 9.58 13.31 -25.67
C LEU A 2 10.90 12.66 -25.25
N ASP A 3 11.85 12.52 -26.18
CA ASP A 3 13.18 11.93 -25.89
C ASP A 3 13.93 12.69 -24.79
N ALA A 4 13.83 14.02 -24.76
CA ALA A 4 14.46 14.84 -23.72
C ALA A 4 13.87 14.56 -22.32
N PHE A 5 12.58 14.22 -22.23
CA PHE A 5 11.95 13.79 -20.97
C PHE A 5 12.22 12.30 -20.65
N HIS A 6 12.45 11.46 -21.65
CA HIS A 6 12.92 10.08 -21.43
C HIS A 6 14.34 10.03 -20.88
N GLU A 7 15.25 10.84 -21.42
CA GLU A 7 16.64 10.94 -20.97
C GLU A 7 16.76 11.63 -19.61
N ASN A 8 15.95 12.66 -19.36
CA ASN A 8 15.94 13.39 -18.10
C ASN A 8 14.50 13.73 -17.65
N PRO A 9 13.83 12.82 -16.94
CA PRO A 9 12.47 13.04 -16.44
C PRO A 9 12.33 14.22 -15.49
N GLY A 10 13.43 14.68 -14.88
CA GLY A 10 13.47 15.84 -13.98
C GLY A 10 13.58 17.18 -14.69
N THR A 11 13.67 17.22 -16.02
CA THR A 11 13.70 18.49 -16.76
C THR A 11 12.34 19.21 -16.69
N SER A 12 12.35 20.52 -16.90
CA SER A 12 11.12 21.32 -16.84
C SER A 12 10.55 21.56 -18.23
N VAL A 13 9.21 21.57 -18.35
CA VAL A 13 8.50 21.92 -19.59
C VAL A 13 8.99 23.24 -20.19
N ARG A 14 9.31 24.22 -19.33
CA ARG A 14 9.85 25.52 -19.77
C ARG A 14 11.25 25.40 -20.40
N ARG A 15 12.14 24.60 -19.79
CA ARG A 15 13.50 24.38 -20.30
C ARG A 15 13.46 23.64 -21.64
N THR A 16 12.68 22.56 -21.73
CA THR A 16 12.51 21.81 -22.97
C THR A 16 11.82 22.66 -24.05
N ALA A 17 10.84 23.50 -23.72
CA ALA A 17 10.24 24.38 -24.70
C ALA A 17 11.27 25.36 -25.28
N LEU A 18 12.12 25.96 -24.43
CA LEU A 18 13.19 26.85 -24.88
C LEU A 18 14.22 26.14 -25.79
N GLU A 19 14.65 24.94 -25.41
CA GLU A 19 15.63 24.15 -26.14
C GLU A 19 15.14 23.74 -27.54
N PHE A 20 13.85 23.42 -27.66
CA PHE A 20 13.24 23.00 -28.92
C PHE A 20 12.57 24.16 -29.69
N GLY A 21 12.71 25.41 -29.22
CA GLY A 21 12.12 26.58 -29.87
C GLY A 21 10.58 26.61 -29.87
N LEU A 22 9.94 25.90 -28.94
CA LEU A 22 8.49 25.80 -28.80
C LEU A 22 7.98 26.78 -27.75
N SER A 23 6.69 27.13 -27.83
CA SER A 23 6.01 27.71 -26.67
C SER A 23 5.86 26.67 -25.55
N ARG A 24 5.76 27.14 -24.30
CA ARG A 24 5.47 26.28 -23.15
C ARG A 24 4.18 25.48 -23.36
N SER A 25 3.16 26.08 -23.96
CA SER A 25 1.86 25.46 -24.19
C SER A 25 1.95 24.32 -25.20
N GLU A 26 2.74 24.48 -26.27
CA GLU A 26 2.99 23.41 -27.26
C GLU A 26 3.74 22.25 -26.63
N ALA A 27 4.83 22.52 -25.90
CA ALA A 27 5.56 21.47 -25.17
C ALA A 27 4.65 20.73 -24.18
N HIS A 28 3.79 21.45 -23.46
CA HIS A 28 2.84 20.84 -22.53
C HIS A 28 1.72 20.06 -23.23
N SER A 29 1.29 20.51 -24.42
CA SER A 29 0.31 19.80 -25.25
C SER A 29 0.88 18.48 -25.77
N ILE A 30 2.13 18.49 -26.24
CA ILE A 30 2.84 17.30 -26.71
C ILE A 30 2.93 16.26 -25.58
N LEU A 31 3.28 16.69 -24.36
CA LEU A 31 3.33 15.79 -23.20
C LEU A 31 1.95 15.19 -22.89
N ARG A 32 0.89 16.02 -22.84
CA ARG A 32 -0.48 15.53 -22.57
C ARG A 32 -1.02 14.58 -23.64
N GLN A 33 -0.73 14.85 -24.92
CA GLN A 33 -1.14 13.97 -26.03
C GLN A 33 -0.44 12.61 -26.01
N ASN A 34 0.70 12.50 -25.33
CA ASN A 34 1.46 11.26 -25.17
C ASN A 34 1.39 10.73 -23.72
N GLU A 35 0.37 11.14 -22.95
CA GLU A 35 0.10 10.64 -21.59
C GLU A 35 1.26 10.85 -20.58
N LEU A 36 2.17 11.78 -20.87
CA LEU A 36 3.25 12.16 -19.96
C LEU A 36 2.75 13.22 -18.98
N HIS A 37 2.45 12.77 -17.77
CA HIS A 37 2.05 13.64 -16.67
C HIS A 37 3.22 13.92 -15.72
N PRO A 38 3.39 15.16 -15.24
CA PRO A 38 4.33 15.45 -14.16
C PRO A 38 4.01 14.60 -12.94
N TYR A 39 5.03 13.96 -12.36
CA TYR A 39 4.92 13.20 -11.12
C TYR A 39 5.98 13.67 -10.12
N HIS A 40 5.68 13.55 -8.83
CA HIS A 40 6.67 13.80 -7.79
C HIS A 40 7.51 12.55 -7.57
N TYR A 41 8.83 12.67 -7.70
CA TYR A 41 9.73 11.58 -7.37
C TYR A 41 9.80 11.39 -5.85
N GLN A 42 9.27 10.28 -5.36
CA GLN A 42 9.40 9.87 -3.97
C GLN A 42 10.48 8.80 -3.86
N ARG A 43 11.54 9.11 -3.10
CA ARG A 43 12.61 8.14 -2.84
C ARG A 43 12.12 7.13 -1.80
N VAL A 44 11.85 5.91 -2.25
CA VAL A 44 11.54 4.76 -1.39
C VAL A 44 12.79 3.93 -1.08
N GLN A 45 12.67 2.98 -0.15
CA GLN A 45 13.77 2.09 0.22
C GLN A 45 14.27 1.29 -1.00
N GLN A 46 15.58 1.16 -1.14
CA GLN A 46 16.18 0.38 -2.22
C GLN A 46 15.81 -1.10 -2.08
N ILE A 47 15.21 -1.65 -3.14
CA ILE A 47 14.96 -3.09 -3.29
C ILE A 47 16.31 -3.78 -3.48
N LEU A 48 16.59 -4.78 -2.65
CA LEU A 48 17.77 -5.63 -2.79
C LEU A 48 17.43 -6.87 -3.62
N PRO A 49 18.42 -7.53 -4.26
CA PRO A 49 18.18 -8.74 -5.05
C PRO A 49 17.42 -9.83 -4.28
N ARG A 50 17.71 -9.99 -2.98
CA ARG A 50 17.03 -10.95 -2.09
C ARG A 50 15.56 -10.64 -1.82
N ASP A 51 15.12 -9.40 -2.02
CA ASP A 51 13.73 -9.00 -1.77
C ASP A 51 12.83 -9.39 -2.95
N VAL A 52 13.39 -9.56 -4.15
CA VAL A 52 12.65 -9.80 -5.40
C VAL A 52 11.86 -11.11 -5.32
N GLU A 53 12.50 -12.21 -4.91
CA GLU A 53 11.84 -13.52 -4.83
C GLU A 53 10.66 -13.52 -3.85
N GLN A 54 10.86 -12.94 -2.67
CA GLN A 54 9.80 -12.87 -1.64
C GLN A 54 8.61 -12.03 -2.12
N ARG A 55 8.89 -10.94 -2.84
CA ARG A 55 7.85 -10.08 -3.42
C ARG A 55 7.07 -10.79 -4.52
N ILE A 56 7.74 -11.50 -5.43
CA ILE A 56 7.09 -12.28 -6.49
C ILE A 56 6.21 -13.36 -5.86
N TYR A 57 6.75 -14.15 -4.93
CA TYR A 57 6.00 -15.20 -4.26
C TYR A 57 4.74 -14.67 -3.56
N PHE A 58 4.88 -13.56 -2.84
CA PHE A 58 3.75 -12.89 -2.20
C PHE A 58 2.70 -12.45 -3.24
N CYS A 59 3.10 -11.74 -4.29
CA CYS A 59 2.20 -11.24 -5.33
C CYS A 59 1.49 -12.39 -6.06
N GLU A 60 2.20 -13.44 -6.44
CA GLU A 60 1.64 -14.61 -7.11
C GLU A 60 0.64 -15.34 -6.20
N GLY A 61 0.98 -15.54 -4.93
CA GLY A 61 0.10 -16.14 -3.94
C GLY A 61 -1.18 -15.32 -3.73
N PHE A 62 -1.03 -14.00 -3.56
CA PHE A 62 -2.15 -13.09 -3.36
C PHE A 62 -3.07 -13.04 -4.59
N LEU A 63 -2.50 -12.97 -5.81
CA LEU A 63 -3.27 -13.00 -7.05
C LEU A 63 -4.01 -14.33 -7.24
N ALA A 64 -3.38 -15.46 -6.90
CA ALA A 64 -4.04 -16.77 -6.94
C ALA A 64 -5.23 -16.82 -5.97
N GLN A 65 -5.10 -16.24 -4.77
CA GLN A 65 -6.20 -16.14 -3.81
C GLN A 65 -7.35 -15.25 -4.32
N CYS A 66 -7.03 -14.09 -4.89
CA CYS A 66 -8.02 -13.19 -5.49
C CYS A 66 -8.79 -13.85 -6.65
N ARG A 67 -8.12 -14.66 -7.47
CA ARG A 67 -8.76 -15.38 -8.59
C ARG A 67 -9.72 -16.48 -8.13
N ARG A 68 -9.47 -17.11 -6.99
CA ARG A 68 -10.33 -18.18 -6.43
C ARG A 68 -11.58 -17.62 -5.74
N ASN A 69 -11.49 -16.43 -5.14
CA ASN A 69 -12.60 -15.81 -4.42
C ASN A 69 -13.25 -14.69 -5.27
N VAL A 70 -14.18 -15.06 -6.16
CA VAL A 70 -14.91 -14.11 -7.03
C VAL A 70 -15.73 -13.07 -6.23
N SER A 71 -16.05 -13.37 -4.96
CA SER A 71 -16.77 -12.46 -4.03
C SER A 71 -15.89 -11.35 -3.43
N SER A 72 -14.56 -11.48 -3.51
CA SER A 72 -13.58 -10.58 -2.86
C SER A 72 -13.36 -9.23 -3.58
N ARG A 73 -14.23 -8.83 -4.50
CA ARG A 73 -14.13 -7.53 -5.18
C ARG A 73 -14.72 -6.36 -4.37
N HIS A 74 -15.24 -6.62 -3.17
CA HIS A 74 -15.78 -5.57 -2.30
C HIS A 74 -14.68 -5.05 -1.36
N TYR A 75 -14.12 -3.89 -1.70
CA TYR A 75 -13.31 -3.11 -0.77
C TYR A 75 -14.26 -2.31 0.12
N PHE A 76 -14.28 -2.60 1.42
CA PHE A 76 -14.99 -1.78 2.40
C PHE A 76 -14.01 -0.78 3.00
N MET A 77 -14.18 0.50 2.66
CA MET A 77 -13.53 1.57 3.41
C MET A 77 -14.37 1.84 4.65
N ILE A 78 -13.86 1.40 5.80
CA ILE A 78 -14.42 1.71 7.10
C ILE A 78 -13.66 2.92 7.60
N GLY A 79 -14.38 3.91 8.12
CA GLY A 79 -13.90 5.27 8.36
C GLY A 79 -12.58 5.34 9.16
N PRO A 80 -11.92 6.50 9.16
CA PRO A 80 -10.61 6.64 9.79
C PRO A 80 -10.72 6.43 11.30
N TYR A 81 -9.93 5.50 11.82
CA TYR A 81 -9.68 5.36 13.25
C TYR A 81 -8.28 5.87 13.56
N PHE A 82 -8.20 6.90 14.41
CA PHE A 82 -6.94 7.52 14.77
C PHE A 82 -6.32 6.82 15.98
N LEU A 83 -5.22 6.09 15.73
CA LEU A 83 -4.39 5.55 16.80
C LEU A 83 -3.66 6.69 17.52
N PRO A 84 -3.37 6.55 18.82
CA PRO A 84 -2.66 7.58 19.56
C PRO A 84 -1.24 7.78 19.00
N PRO A 85 -0.64 8.98 19.13
CA PRO A 85 0.70 9.27 18.60
C PRO A 85 1.80 8.35 19.11
N ARG A 86 1.63 7.81 20.33
CA ARG A 86 2.52 6.80 20.91
C ARG A 86 1.83 5.45 20.88
N LEU A 87 2.13 4.68 19.83
CA LEU A 87 1.57 3.34 19.66
C LEU A 87 2.45 2.30 20.36
N THR A 88 1.90 1.62 21.36
CA THR A 88 2.51 0.45 22.00
C THR A 88 1.77 -0.82 21.61
N GLY A 89 2.39 -1.99 21.83
CA GLY A 89 1.75 -3.28 21.58
C GLY A 89 0.44 -3.44 22.36
N ASP A 90 0.38 -2.99 23.61
CA ASP A 90 -0.82 -3.08 24.46
C ASP A 90 -1.95 -2.18 23.94
N ILE A 91 -1.63 -0.95 23.52
CA ILE A 91 -2.60 -0.03 22.91
C ILE A 91 -3.16 -0.63 21.62
N TYR A 92 -2.28 -1.17 20.77
CA TYR A 92 -2.69 -1.76 19.51
C TYR A 92 -3.51 -3.04 19.71
N ARG A 93 -3.15 -3.87 20.70
CA ARG A 93 -3.96 -5.01 21.13
C ARG A 93 -5.35 -4.58 21.58
N ASN A 94 -5.44 -3.55 22.41
CA ASN A 94 -6.73 -3.01 22.87
C ASN A 94 -7.60 -2.57 21.69
N PHE A 95 -7.01 -1.91 20.70
CA PHE A 95 -7.70 -1.55 19.46
C PHE A 95 -8.27 -2.79 18.74
N ILE A 96 -7.46 -3.83 18.52
CA ILE A 96 -7.92 -5.04 17.81
C ILE A 96 -9.07 -5.74 18.56
N VAL A 97 -8.99 -5.82 19.89
CA VAL A 97 -9.95 -6.58 20.69
C VAL A 97 -11.25 -5.81 20.92
N ASN A 98 -11.16 -4.50 21.16
CA ASN A 98 -12.30 -3.73 21.67
C ASN A 98 -12.88 -2.75 20.64
N GLU A 99 -12.04 -2.16 19.79
CA GLU A 99 -12.46 -1.08 18.87
C GLU A 99 -12.77 -1.61 17.47
N LEU A 100 -11.88 -2.46 16.94
CA LEU A 100 -12.01 -3.02 15.60
C LEU A 100 -13.36 -3.76 15.39
N PRO A 101 -13.88 -4.57 16.34
CA PRO A 101 -15.18 -5.21 16.15
C PRO A 101 -16.35 -4.22 16.01
N ILE A 102 -16.25 -3.06 16.67
CA ILE A 102 -17.26 -1.99 16.58
C ILE A 102 -17.20 -1.37 15.19
N LEU A 103 -16.00 -1.09 14.67
CA LEU A 103 -15.80 -0.58 13.31
C LEU A 103 -16.32 -1.56 12.25
N LEU A 104 -16.22 -2.86 12.52
CA LEU A 104 -16.69 -3.92 11.62
C LEU A 104 -18.19 -4.26 11.80
N ALA A 105 -18.94 -3.55 12.65
CA ALA A 105 -20.32 -3.92 13.00
C ALA A 105 -21.24 -3.98 11.78
N ASP A 106 -21.11 -3.02 10.85
CA ASP A 106 -21.93 -2.93 9.64
C ASP A 106 -21.47 -3.88 8.53
N VAL A 107 -20.34 -4.59 8.71
CA VAL A 107 -19.86 -5.56 7.75
C VAL A 107 -20.62 -6.90 7.94
N PRO A 108 -21.26 -7.44 6.89
CA PRO A 108 -21.96 -8.72 6.98
C PRO A 108 -21.06 -9.83 7.52
N LEU A 109 -21.61 -10.70 8.38
CA LEU A 109 -20.83 -11.73 9.08
C LEU A 109 -20.06 -12.67 8.13
N HIS A 110 -20.65 -13.00 6.97
CA HIS A 110 -20.00 -13.86 5.99
C HIS A 110 -18.76 -13.21 5.37
N ILE A 111 -18.76 -11.88 5.19
CA ILE A 111 -17.58 -11.11 4.76
C ILE A 111 -16.56 -11.07 5.90
N ARG A 112 -16.97 -10.79 7.14
CA ARG A 112 -16.06 -10.79 8.31
C ARG A 112 -15.32 -12.10 8.51
N ARG A 113 -15.99 -13.24 8.27
CA ARG A 113 -15.38 -14.58 8.37
C ARG A 113 -14.28 -14.85 7.34
N GLN A 114 -14.32 -14.15 6.20
CA GLN A 114 -13.36 -14.29 5.11
C GLN A 114 -12.35 -13.14 5.04
N LEU A 115 -12.50 -12.14 5.94
CA LEU A 115 -11.66 -10.95 5.96
C LEU A 115 -10.20 -11.32 6.20
N ILE A 116 -9.30 -10.72 5.42
CA ILE A 116 -7.86 -10.80 5.66
C ILE A 116 -7.44 -9.47 6.30
N PHE A 117 -6.83 -9.53 7.48
CA PHE A 117 -6.35 -8.35 8.17
C PHE A 117 -4.93 -8.01 7.72
N GLN A 118 -4.68 -6.78 7.28
CA GLN A 118 -3.35 -6.32 6.89
C GLN A 118 -2.95 -5.12 7.75
N HIS A 119 -1.70 -5.13 8.21
CA HIS A 119 -1.07 -3.97 8.86
C HIS A 119 0.36 -3.75 8.35
N ASP A 120 0.92 -2.57 8.65
CA ASP A 120 2.29 -2.25 8.30
C ASP A 120 3.31 -2.87 9.28
N GLY A 121 4.59 -2.58 9.04
CA GLY A 121 5.70 -3.07 9.86
C GLY A 121 5.98 -2.29 11.15
N ALA A 122 5.06 -1.45 11.67
CA ALA A 122 5.32 -0.65 12.86
C ALA A 122 5.69 -1.54 14.08
N PRO A 123 6.63 -1.12 14.96
CA PRO A 123 7.11 -1.95 16.06
C PRO A 123 6.02 -2.50 16.99
N ALA A 124 4.96 -1.72 17.26
CA ALA A 124 3.84 -2.14 18.09
C ALA A 124 3.12 -3.39 17.55
N HIS A 125 3.06 -3.52 16.23
CA HIS A 125 2.35 -4.59 15.52
C HIS A 125 3.06 -5.95 15.68
N PHE A 126 4.38 -5.95 15.93
CA PHE A 126 5.17 -7.17 16.04
C PHE A 126 5.20 -7.80 17.45
N SER A 127 4.61 -7.13 18.45
CA SER A 127 4.59 -7.62 19.82
C SER A 127 3.90 -8.98 19.94
N ARG A 128 4.35 -9.81 20.88
CA ARG A 128 3.82 -11.18 21.06
C ARG A 128 2.31 -11.18 21.31
N GLN A 129 1.84 -10.30 22.19
CA GLN A 129 0.43 -10.23 22.57
C GLN A 129 -0.47 -9.83 21.38
N VAL A 130 0.02 -8.98 20.48
CA VAL A 130 -0.70 -8.60 19.27
C VAL A 130 -0.83 -9.81 18.34
N ARG A 131 0.26 -10.54 18.12
CA ARG A 131 0.25 -11.75 17.27
C ARG A 131 -0.67 -12.83 17.83
N GLU A 132 -0.64 -13.07 19.14
CA GLU A 132 -1.55 -14.02 19.81
C GLU A 132 -3.03 -13.65 19.58
N VAL A 133 -3.39 -12.37 19.66
CA VAL A 133 -4.75 -11.90 19.36
C VAL A 133 -5.06 -12.05 17.88
N LEU A 134 -4.14 -11.71 16.98
CA LEU A 134 -4.36 -11.84 15.55
C LEU A 134 -4.54 -13.31 15.13
N ASP A 135 -3.77 -14.24 15.69
CA ASP A 135 -3.92 -15.68 15.44
C ASP A 135 -5.27 -16.21 15.97
N ALA A 136 -5.76 -15.67 17.09
CA ALA A 136 -7.06 -16.05 17.65
C ALA A 136 -8.25 -15.49 16.84
N HIS A 137 -8.18 -14.24 16.39
CA HIS A 137 -9.29 -13.55 15.71
C HIS A 137 -9.27 -13.75 14.18
N PHE A 138 -8.10 -13.90 13.59
CA PHE A 138 -7.86 -14.03 12.15
C PHE A 138 -6.95 -15.23 11.81
N PRO A 139 -7.30 -16.46 12.23
CA PRO A 139 -6.46 -17.64 11.98
C PRO A 139 -6.17 -17.80 10.49
N ASP A 140 -4.88 -17.90 10.15
CA ASP A 140 -4.33 -17.99 8.79
C ASP A 140 -4.73 -16.85 7.83
N ARG A 141 -5.27 -15.75 8.37
CA ARG A 141 -5.90 -14.66 7.60
C ARG A 141 -5.42 -13.28 8.05
N TRP A 142 -4.16 -13.15 8.43
CA TRP A 142 -3.57 -11.84 8.63
C TRP A 142 -2.17 -11.74 8.02
N ILE A 143 -1.88 -10.53 7.53
CA ILE A 143 -0.68 -10.18 6.79
C ILE A 143 0.13 -9.22 7.64
N GLY A 144 1.38 -9.57 7.90
CA GLY A 144 2.26 -8.76 8.71
C GLY A 144 3.58 -9.44 9.03
N ARG A 145 4.41 -8.76 9.82
CA ARG A 145 5.69 -9.31 10.25
C ARG A 145 5.47 -10.47 11.23
N GLY A 146 5.92 -11.67 10.86
CA GLY A 146 5.79 -12.87 11.71
C GLY A 146 4.37 -13.45 11.78
N GLY A 147 3.52 -13.09 10.82
CA GLY A 147 2.20 -13.70 10.64
C GLY A 147 2.20 -14.87 9.66
N PRO A 148 1.03 -15.53 9.49
CA PRO A 148 0.86 -16.66 8.60
C PRO A 148 1.04 -16.27 7.13
N ILE A 149 0.68 -15.03 6.78
CA ILE A 149 0.97 -14.44 5.47
C ILE A 149 2.09 -13.41 5.67
N ILE A 150 3.30 -13.76 5.23
CA ILE A 150 4.48 -12.92 5.42
C ILE A 150 4.40 -11.70 4.49
N TRP A 151 4.40 -10.50 5.08
CA TRP A 151 4.55 -9.26 4.32
C TRP A 151 5.98 -9.12 3.79
N PRO A 152 6.20 -8.92 2.48
CA PRO A 152 7.54 -8.78 1.94
C PRO A 152 8.18 -7.48 2.41
N ALA A 153 9.46 -7.54 2.78
CA ALA A 153 10.21 -6.37 3.19
C ALA A 153 10.24 -5.30 2.06
N ARG A 154 10.31 -4.02 2.45
CA ARG A 154 10.51 -2.88 1.53
C ARG A 154 9.49 -2.79 0.40
N SER A 155 8.23 -3.14 0.70
CA SER A 155 7.14 -3.14 -0.27
C SER A 155 6.05 -2.12 0.06
N PRO A 156 6.37 -0.81 0.15
CA PRO A 156 5.36 0.22 0.35
C PRO A 156 4.39 0.30 -0.85
N ASP A 157 4.84 -0.10 -2.04
CA ASP A 157 4.03 -0.15 -3.26
C ASP A 157 2.92 -1.21 -3.24
N LEU A 158 3.01 -2.19 -2.33
CA LEU A 158 1.98 -3.22 -2.16
C LEU A 158 0.93 -2.83 -1.11
N ASN A 159 1.19 -1.79 -0.32
CA ASN A 159 0.25 -1.32 0.69
C ASN A 159 -0.71 -0.28 0.07
N VAL A 160 -1.96 -0.67 -0.13
CA VAL A 160 -3.00 0.22 -0.65
C VAL A 160 -3.17 1.47 0.22
N LEU A 161 -2.94 1.38 1.54
CA LEU A 161 -3.02 2.53 2.43
C LEU A 161 -1.85 3.50 2.23
N ASP A 162 -0.63 3.02 1.94
CA ASP A 162 0.51 3.89 1.62
C ASP A 162 0.26 4.62 0.28
N PHE A 163 -0.41 3.97 -0.68
CA PHE A 163 -0.82 4.63 -1.91
C PHE A 163 -1.88 5.73 -1.69
N LEU A 164 -2.86 5.49 -0.82
CA LEU A 164 -3.97 6.42 -0.57
C LEU A 164 -3.59 7.57 0.38
N TYR A 165 -2.70 7.32 1.34
CA TYR A 165 -2.40 8.25 2.44
C TYR A 165 -0.91 8.63 2.56
N GLY A 166 -0.01 8.07 1.75
CA GLY A 166 1.43 8.35 1.79
C GLY A 166 1.88 9.72 1.28
N ASN A 167 0.92 10.59 0.91
CA ASN A 167 1.14 11.98 0.48
C ASN A 167 0.63 13.01 1.50
N ILE A 168 0.32 12.61 2.73
CA ILE A 168 -0.07 13.51 3.84
C ILE A 168 1.13 13.75 4.75
#